data_AF-A0A7Y5RRR7-F1
#
_entry.id   AF-A0A7Y5RRR7-F1
#
_cell.length_a   1.000
_cell.length_b   1.000
_cell.length_c   1.000
_cell.angle_alpha   90.00
_cell.angle_beta   90.00
_cell.angle_gamma   90.00
#
_symmetry.space_group_name_H-M   'P 1'
#
loop_
_entity.id
_entity.type
_entity.pdbx_description
1 polymer ?
#
loop_
_entity_poly.entity_id
_entity_poly.type
_entity_poly.pdbx_seq_one_letter_code
_entity_poly.pdbx_strand_id
1 'polypeptide(L)' 'MPQTLAEKRGTGRRAEDIKREMLESSMKELPNFLVTVLDDERGLYSFYYNDRSEASEMVESLVHEGIPRNLIAMYSRTG' A
#
# COMPACT_ATOMS: atom_id res chain seq x y z
N MET A 1 -29.15 49.43 9.17
CA MET A 1 -27.97 48.99 8.39
C MET A 1 -27.94 47.46 8.41
N PRO A 2 -28.21 46.76 7.30
CA PRO A 2 -28.21 45.30 7.28
C PRO A 2 -26.77 44.77 7.27
N GLN A 3 -26.54 43.71 8.04
CA GLN A 3 -25.24 43.05 8.20
C GLN A 3 -24.79 42.44 6.86
N THR A 4 -23.63 42.86 6.39
CA THR A 4 -23.00 42.37 5.15
C THR A 4 -22.32 41.03 5.39
N LEU A 5 -22.77 39.99 4.68
CA LEU A 5 -21.98 38.90 4.07
C LEU A 5 -20.81 38.28 4.89
N ALA A 6 -20.87 38.24 6.21
CA ALA A 6 -19.91 37.52 7.05
C ALA A 6 -20.07 35.99 6.96
N GLU A 7 -21.05 35.50 6.21
CA GLU A 7 -21.26 34.08 5.89
C GLU A 7 -20.67 33.68 4.52
N LYS A 8 -19.58 34.32 4.08
CA LYS A 8 -18.78 33.78 2.99
C LYS A 8 -17.98 32.58 3.51
N ARG A 9 -18.67 31.43 3.48
CA ARG A 9 -18.14 30.06 3.39
C ARG A 9 -16.70 30.02 2.89
N GLY A 10 -15.78 29.98 3.83
CA GLY A 10 -14.35 29.90 3.58
C GLY A 10 -13.66 29.50 4.88
N THR A 11 -14.26 28.56 5.61
CA THR A 11 -13.60 27.85 6.71
C THR A 11 -12.35 27.21 6.13
N GLY A 12 -11.21 27.89 6.28
CA GLY A 12 -9.91 27.35 5.97
C GLY A 12 -9.74 26.05 6.74
N ARG A 13 -9.69 24.93 6.02
CA ARG A 13 -9.13 23.70 6.58
C ARG A 13 -7.74 24.05 7.10
N ARG A 14 -7.40 23.70 8.34
CA ARG A 14 -6.04 23.96 8.83
C ARG A 14 -5.08 23.20 7.92
N ALA A 15 -3.94 23.82 7.60
CA ALA A 15 -2.94 23.16 6.75
C ALA A 15 -2.49 21.80 7.33
N GLU A 16 -2.59 21.62 8.65
CA GLU A 16 -2.36 20.35 9.35
C GLU A 16 -3.39 19.27 8.99
N ASP A 17 -4.67 19.63 8.85
CA ASP A 17 -5.74 18.69 8.45
C ASP A 17 -5.53 18.23 7.01
N ILE A 18 -5.14 19.13 6.11
CA ILE A 18 -4.83 18.82 4.72
C ILE A 18 -3.61 17.88 4.63
N LYS A 19 -2.54 18.16 5.39
CA LYS A 19 -1.35 17.29 5.44
C LYS A 19 -1.67 15.90 5.96
N ARG A 20 -2.55 15.80 6.97
CA ARG A 20 -3.00 14.51 7.51
C ARG A 20 -3.82 13.73 6.48
N GLU A 21 -4.80 14.35 5.84
CA GLU A 21 -5.60 13.72 4.79
C GLU A 21 -4.72 13.22 3.63
N MET A 22 -3.73 14.01 3.21
CA MET A 22 -2.78 13.62 2.16
C MET A 22 -1.92 12.43 2.60
N LEU A 23 -1.41 12.43 3.84
CA LEU A 23 -0.62 11.32 4.38
C LEU A 23 -1.46 10.04 4.48
N GLU A 24 -2.68 10.13 4.99
CA GLU A 24 -3.62 9.00 5.08
C GLU A 24 -3.96 8.43 3.70
N SER A 25 -4.13 9.29 2.70
CA SER A 25 -4.31 8.86 1.31
C SER A 25 -3.07 8.16 0.77
N SER A 26 -1.87 8.73 0.96
CA SER A 26 -0.62 8.10 0.54
C SER A 26 -0.36 6.76 1.25
N MET A 27 -0.75 6.62 2.52
CA MET A 27 -0.60 5.36 3.24
C MET A 27 -1.54 4.26 2.73
N LYS A 28 -2.72 4.62 2.20
CA LYS A 28 -3.65 3.69 1.55
C LYS A 28 -3.14 3.20 0.19
N GLU A 29 -2.31 4.00 -0.47
CA GLU A 29 -1.70 3.65 -1.76
C GLU A 29 -0.44 2.79 -1.62
N LEU A 30 0.08 2.62 -0.39
CA LEU A 30 1.20 1.73 -0.15
C LEU A 30 0.77 0.26 -0.24
N PRO A 31 1.59 -0.60 -0.88
CA PRO A 31 1.34 -2.04 -0.94
C PRO A 31 1.15 -2.66 0.45
N ASN A 32 0.17 -3.56 0.55
CA ASN A 32 -0.13 -4.26 1.80
C ASN A 32 0.59 -5.60 1.90
N PHE A 33 1.07 -6.13 0.77
CA PHE A 33 1.71 -7.44 0.69
C PHE A 33 3.04 -7.35 -0.03
N LEU A 34 4.02 -8.09 0.49
CA LEU A 34 5.34 -8.28 -0.09
C LEU A 34 5.56 -9.78 -0.28
N VAL A 35 5.80 -10.21 -1.51
CA VAL A 35 6.24 -11.56 -1.84
C VAL A 35 7.73 -11.52 -2.12
N THR A 36 8.52 -12.29 -1.40
CA THR A 36 9.96 -12.44 -1.64
C THR A 36 10.29 -13.84 -2.10
N VAL A 37 11.23 -13.96 -3.03
CA VAL A 37 11.75 -15.24 -3.51
C VAL A 37 13.26 -15.25 -3.29
N LEU A 38 13.73 -16.24 -2.54
CA LEU A 38 15.15 -16.47 -2.33
C LEU A 38 15.67 -17.41 -3.42
N ASP A 39 16.55 -16.91 -4.28
CA ASP A 39 17.28 -17.68 -5.26
C ASP A 39 18.75 -17.73 -4.83
N ASP A 40 19.28 -18.93 -4.59
CA ASP A 40 20.65 -19.11 -4.08
C ASP A 40 21.73 -18.64 -5.07
N GLU A 41 21.42 -18.59 -6.37
CA GLU A 41 22.34 -18.15 -7.42
C GLU A 41 22.19 -16.67 -7.76
N ARG A 42 20.98 -16.12 -7.63
CA ARG A 42 20.61 -14.79 -8.15
C ARG A 42 20.20 -13.78 -7.08
N GLY A 43 20.05 -14.22 -5.83
CA GLY A 43 19.71 -13.38 -4.68
C GLY A 43 18.20 -13.27 -4.42
N LEU A 44 17.81 -12.18 -3.74
CA LEU A 44 16.43 -11.98 -3.28
C LEU A 44 15.62 -11.16 -4.29
N TYR A 45 14.55 -11.74 -4.81
CA TYR A 45 13.53 -11.03 -5.58
C TYR A 45 12.38 -10.58 -4.68
N SER A 46 11.75 -9.45 -5.00
CA SER A 46 10.68 -8.86 -4.20
C SER A 46 9.58 -8.26 -5.09
N PHE A 47 8.34 -8.60 -4.79
CA PHE A 47 7.13 -8.17 -5.51
C PHE A 47 6.13 -7.58 -4.52
N TYR A 48 5.51 -6.46 -4.89
CA TYR A 48 4.59 -5.73 -4.02
C TYR A 48 3.17 -5.79 -4.55
N TYR A 49 2.21 -6.04 -3.67
CA TYR A 49 0.79 -6.15 -4.01
C TYR A 49 -0.09 -5.36 -3.04
N ASN A 50 -1.20 -4.84 -3.56
CA ASN A 50 -2.20 -4.18 -2.74
C ASN A 50 -3.21 -5.18 -2.15
N ASP A 51 -3.48 -6.27 -2.88
CA ASP A 51 -4.46 -7.28 -2.52
C ASP A 51 -3.82 -8.63 -2.17
N ARG A 52 -4.46 -9.36 -1.25
CA ARG A 52 -3.98 -10.67 -0.77
C ARG A 52 -4.12 -11.75 -1.84
N SER A 53 -5.19 -11.71 -2.63
CA SER A 53 -5.45 -12.68 -3.70
C SER A 53 -4.35 -12.59 -4.75
N GLU A 54 -4.03 -11.38 -5.22
CA GLU A 54 -2.96 -11.16 -6.20
C GLU A 54 -1.60 -11.67 -5.70
N ALA A 55 -1.26 -11.38 -4.43
CA ALA A 55 -0.04 -11.88 -3.82
C ALA A 55 -0.03 -13.42 -3.73
N SER A 56 -1.17 -14.02 -3.39
CA SER A 56 -1.29 -15.48 -3.28
C SER A 56 -1.24 -16.16 -4.65
N GLU A 57 -1.88 -15.58 -5.67
CA GLU A 57 -1.81 -16.04 -7.06
C GLU A 57 -0.38 -16.02 -7.57
N MET A 58 0.39 -14.96 -7.29
CA MET A 58 1.81 -14.93 -7.62
C MET A 58 2.58 -16.07 -6.94
N VAL A 59 2.33 -16.35 -5.66
CA VAL A 59 2.99 -17.47 -4.96
C VAL A 59 2.68 -18.80 -5.66
N GLU A 60 1.43 -19.05 -6.04
CA GLU A 60 1.06 -20.28 -6.75
C GLU A 60 1.68 -20.34 -8.15
N SER A 61 1.75 -19.22 -8.88
CA SER A 61 2.44 -19.15 -10.18
C SER A 61 3.93 -19.48 -10.05
N LEU A 62 4.63 -18.93 -9.05
CA LEU A 62 6.04 -19.23 -8.82
C LEU A 62 6.26 -20.71 -8.48
N VAL A 63 5.38 -21.30 -7.67
CA VAL A 63 5.43 -22.74 -7.38
C VAL A 63 5.18 -23.58 -8.64
N HIS A 64 4.24 -23.16 -9.50
CA HIS A 64 3.98 -23.83 -10.78
C HIS A 64 5.17 -23.79 -11.74
N GLU A 65 5.91 -22.68 -11.76
CA GLU A 65 7.16 -22.50 -12.52
C GLU A 65 8.35 -23.28 -11.91
N GLY A 66 8.13 -24.00 -10.81
CA GLY A 66 9.12 -24.89 -10.20
C GLY A 66 9.92 -24.28 -9.06
N ILE A 67 9.57 -23.08 -8.58
CA ILE A 67 10.21 -22.49 -7.40
C ILE A 67 9.70 -23.20 -6.14
N PRO A 68 10.59 -23.81 -5.33
CA PRO A 68 10.20 -24.46 -4.09
C PRO A 68 9.51 -23.49 -3.12
N ARG A 69 8.36 -23.90 -2.56
CA ARG A 69 7.55 -23.02 -1.68
C ARG A 69 8.30 -22.54 -0.43
N ASN A 70 9.30 -23.30 0.05
CA ASN A 70 10.14 -22.91 1.18
C ASN A 70 11.10 -21.75 0.86
N LEU A 71 11.29 -21.42 -0.42
CA LEU A 71 12.08 -20.26 -0.87
C LEU A 71 11.22 -19.01 -1.08
N ILE A 72 9.90 -19.11 -0.91
CA ILE A 72 8.96 -18.03 -1.11
C ILE A 72 8.42 -17.60 0.25
N ALA A 73 8.45 -16.30 0.55
CA ALA A 73 7.82 -15.74 1.73
C ALA A 73 6.83 -14.64 1.33
N MET A 74 5.68 -14.60 2.02
CA MET A 74 4.69 -13.56 1.85
C MET A 74 4.48 -12.85 3.18
N TYR A 75 4.73 -11.55 3.20
CA TYR A 75 4.54 -10.68 4.35
C TYR A 75 3.32 -9.79 4.11
N SER A 76 2.56 -9.53 5.17
CA SER A 76 1.51 -8.52 5.16
C SER A 76 1.86 -7.38 6.10
N ARG A 77 1.52 -6.16 5.71
CA ARG A 77 1.56 -5.01 6.59
C ARG A 77 0.43 -5.16 7.62
N THR A 78 0.78 -5.31 8.88
CA THR A 78 -0.17 -5.11 9.98
C THR A 78 -0.35 -3.61 10.16
N GLY A 79 -1.58 -3.14 9.98
CA GLY A 79 -1.97 -1.75 10.21
C GLY A 79 -2.12 -1.43 11.69
#